data_AF-A0A182ITW8-F1
#
_entry.id   AF-A0A182ITW8-F1
#
_cell.length_a   1.000
_cell.length_b   1.000
_cell.length_c   1.000
_cell.angle_alpha   90.00
_cell.angle_beta   90.00
_cell.angle_gamma   90.00
#
_symmetry.space_group_name_H-M   'P 1'
#
loop_
_entity.id
_entity.type
_entity.pdbx_description
1 polymer ?
#
loop_
_entity_poly.entity_id
_entity_poly.type
_entity_poly.pdbx_seq_one_letter_code
_entity_poly.pdbx_strand_id
1 'polypeptide(L)'
;MKLNVSFPATGAQKTFDIPSDDHKLRFFYDKRMGAEVSADHLGDEWKGYVLRIAGGNDKQGFPMKQGVLTNTRVRLLLKKGHSCYRPRRTGERKRKSVRGCIVDQNLSALALIIVRKGEKDIEGLTDTQVLRRLGPKRANNIRKLYNLTKEDDVRQFVVKRPLPAKEGKKPRHKAPKIQRLITPVVLQRKRHRLLIKKRRSESRREAEAEYIRILALRRRQEKVRRRSRLSSMRDSRSSLTSEKDKKELAAAKKKEAAAKKEATKKEGGAAPKDVATKKAAVGKKDAAGKKDAAAKKDAAGKKDVKKDAKKVEKKPAGATGGKKEADAKPEAKKGGEKKAAPKTEGKKTAAPSDKKPAKDAPAAKKEAPKRKPEAAPKGEASAAKKEKKQQPPKKK
;
A
#
# COMPACT_ATOMS: atom_id res chain seq x y z
N MET A 1 -30.72 33.49 11.12
CA MET A 1 -29.60 32.52 11.25
C MET A 1 -28.91 32.39 9.90
N LYS A 2 -27.58 32.21 9.86
CA LYS A 2 -26.85 32.01 8.59
C LYS A 2 -26.93 30.55 8.13
N LEU A 3 -27.27 30.30 6.87
CA LEU A 3 -27.23 28.98 6.24
C LEU A 3 -26.00 28.88 5.32
N ASN A 4 -25.03 28.07 5.70
CA ASN A 4 -23.87 27.74 4.88
C ASN A 4 -24.19 26.51 4.03
N VAL A 5 -24.67 26.73 2.80
CA VAL A 5 -25.10 25.65 1.90
C VAL A 5 -23.98 25.29 0.93
N SER A 6 -23.82 23.98 0.68
CA SER A 6 -22.81 23.43 -0.21
C SER A 6 -23.41 22.42 -1.18
N PHE A 7 -22.93 22.41 -2.43
CA PHE A 7 -23.37 21.46 -3.46
C PHE A 7 -22.20 20.54 -3.86
N PRO A 8 -22.17 19.26 -3.44
CA PRO A 8 -21.03 18.36 -3.67
C PRO A 8 -20.77 18.00 -5.14
N ALA A 9 -21.75 18.21 -6.03
CA ALA A 9 -21.63 17.92 -7.46
C ALA A 9 -20.81 18.97 -8.19
N THR A 10 -21.15 20.26 -8.05
CA THR A 10 -20.36 21.38 -8.61
C THR A 10 -19.12 21.71 -7.78
N GLY A 11 -19.16 21.46 -6.46
CA GLY A 11 -18.13 21.89 -5.52
C GLY A 11 -18.26 23.35 -5.05
N ALA A 12 -19.36 24.02 -5.38
CA ALA A 12 -19.66 25.38 -4.94
C ALA A 12 -20.27 25.41 -3.52
N GLN A 13 -20.22 26.60 -2.92
CA GLN A 13 -20.79 26.90 -1.59
C GLN A 13 -21.24 28.36 -1.55
N LYS A 14 -22.39 28.64 -0.93
CA LYS A 14 -22.95 29.98 -0.76
C LYS A 14 -23.51 30.11 0.66
N THR A 15 -23.23 31.24 1.31
CA THR A 15 -23.82 31.59 2.60
C THR A 15 -25.03 32.48 2.36
N PHE A 16 -26.18 32.05 2.85
CA PHE A 16 -27.41 32.83 2.87
C PHE A 16 -27.60 33.35 4.29
N ASP A 17 -27.88 34.63 4.47
CA ASP A 17 -28.35 35.14 5.76
C ASP A 17 -29.87 35.16 5.75
N ILE A 18 -30.50 34.52 6.74
CA ILE A 18 -31.94 34.58 6.93
C ILE A 18 -32.17 35.49 8.16
N PRO A 19 -32.52 36.77 7.96
CA PRO A 19 -32.71 37.71 9.05
C PRO A 19 -34.03 37.43 9.76
N SER A 20 -33.94 36.83 10.95
CA SER A 20 -35.00 36.65 11.97
C SER A 20 -36.38 36.10 11.57
N ASP A 21 -36.59 35.72 10.30
CA ASP A 21 -37.76 34.99 9.82
C ASP A 21 -37.75 33.55 10.40
N ASP A 22 -38.34 33.42 11.59
CA ASP A 22 -38.34 32.15 12.31
C ASP A 22 -39.27 31.12 11.66
N HIS A 23 -40.22 31.53 10.80
CA HIS A 23 -41.03 30.59 10.00
C HIS A 23 -40.14 29.83 9.01
N LYS A 24 -39.22 30.52 8.32
CA LYS A 24 -38.21 29.92 7.44
C LYS A 24 -37.11 29.13 8.18
N LEU A 25 -37.07 29.14 9.51
CA LEU A 25 -36.07 28.40 10.29
C LEU A 25 -36.68 27.27 11.14
N ARG A 26 -37.96 27.37 11.51
CA ARG A 26 -38.67 26.42 12.38
C ARG A 26 -38.66 24.98 11.88
N PHE A 27 -38.65 24.77 10.56
CA PHE A 27 -38.60 23.43 9.97
C PHE A 27 -37.25 22.71 10.16
N PHE A 28 -36.16 23.44 10.47
CA PHE A 28 -34.87 22.88 10.87
C PHE A 28 -34.79 22.58 12.37
N TYR A 29 -35.58 23.24 13.23
CA TYR A 29 -35.54 23.02 14.68
C TYR A 29 -35.97 21.59 15.04
N ASP A 30 -35.42 21.08 16.14
CA ASP A 30 -35.53 19.70 16.65
C ASP A 30 -35.04 18.58 15.71
N LYS A 31 -34.66 18.91 14.45
CA LYS A 31 -33.98 17.97 13.56
C LYS A 31 -32.56 17.69 14.06
N ARG A 32 -32.11 16.45 13.88
CA ARG A 32 -30.76 16.00 14.25
C ARG A 32 -29.79 16.19 13.08
N MET A 33 -28.52 16.47 13.39
CA MET A 33 -27.44 16.37 12.41
C MET A 33 -27.49 15.03 11.66
N GLY A 34 -27.33 15.09 10.34
CA GLY A 34 -27.41 13.96 9.43
C GLY A 34 -28.81 13.69 8.87
N ALA A 35 -29.86 14.33 9.38
CA ALA A 35 -31.22 14.25 8.81
C ALA A 35 -31.34 15.00 7.48
N GLU A 36 -32.21 14.50 6.61
CA GLU A 36 -32.64 15.14 5.37
C GLU A 36 -33.96 15.90 5.62
N VAL A 37 -34.09 17.05 4.96
CA VAL A 37 -35.11 18.07 5.19
C VAL A 37 -35.44 18.72 3.85
N SER A 38 -36.74 18.89 3.54
CA SER A 38 -37.14 19.61 2.33
C SER A 38 -36.93 21.11 2.50
N ALA A 39 -36.49 21.79 1.44
CA ALA A 39 -36.10 23.19 1.49
C ALA A 39 -37.17 24.15 0.94
N ASP A 40 -38.32 23.63 0.47
CA ASP A 40 -39.39 24.41 -0.18
C ASP A 40 -39.83 25.62 0.66
N HIS A 41 -39.85 25.48 1.98
CA HIS A 41 -40.21 26.52 2.94
C HIS A 41 -39.22 27.71 3.00
N LEU A 42 -38.06 27.66 2.33
CA LEU A 42 -37.15 28.81 2.24
C LEU A 42 -37.61 29.85 1.20
N GLY A 43 -38.37 29.43 0.19
CA GLY A 43 -38.82 30.25 -0.94
C GLY A 43 -38.68 29.50 -2.28
N ASP A 44 -39.26 30.04 -3.35
CA ASP A 44 -39.46 29.34 -4.63
C ASP A 44 -38.17 28.87 -5.33
N GLU A 45 -37.02 29.48 -5.04
CA GLU A 45 -35.70 29.03 -5.50
C GLU A 45 -35.34 27.63 -4.99
N TRP A 46 -35.85 27.28 -3.80
CA TRP A 46 -35.54 26.05 -3.08
C TRP A 46 -36.58 24.94 -3.30
N LYS A 47 -37.58 25.18 -4.15
CA LYS A 47 -38.61 24.21 -4.48
C LYS A 47 -38.01 22.93 -5.08
N GLY A 48 -38.32 21.78 -4.48
CA GLY A 48 -37.78 20.46 -4.83
C GLY A 48 -36.36 20.17 -4.33
N TYR A 49 -35.70 21.10 -3.62
CA TYR A 49 -34.37 20.85 -3.05
C TYR A 49 -34.47 20.06 -1.74
N VAL A 50 -33.69 18.99 -1.64
CA VAL A 50 -33.53 18.24 -0.38
C VAL A 50 -32.16 18.55 0.22
N LEU A 51 -32.18 19.15 1.41
CA LEU A 51 -31.01 19.55 2.18
C LEU A 51 -30.76 18.58 3.33
N ARG A 52 -29.49 18.27 3.55
CA ARG A 52 -29.04 17.46 4.70
C ARG A 52 -28.27 18.30 5.68
N ILE A 53 -28.64 18.20 6.96
CA ILE A 53 -27.99 18.94 8.05
C ILE A 53 -26.59 18.34 8.29
N ALA A 54 -25.54 19.04 7.86
CA ALA A 54 -24.16 18.58 7.99
C ALA A 54 -23.53 18.92 9.36
N GLY A 55 -24.06 19.94 10.04
CA GLY A 55 -23.58 20.44 11.33
C GLY A 55 -23.89 21.92 11.50
N GLY A 56 -23.12 22.60 12.34
CA GLY A 56 -23.29 24.03 12.59
C GLY A 56 -22.43 24.53 13.73
N ASN A 57 -22.56 25.82 14.02
CA ASN A 57 -21.90 26.53 15.11
C ASN A 57 -22.93 27.28 15.95
N ASP A 58 -22.85 27.09 17.26
CA ASP A 58 -23.57 27.85 18.29
C ASP A 58 -23.23 29.36 18.19
N LYS A 59 -24.09 30.24 18.71
CA LYS A 59 -23.84 31.70 18.83
C LYS A 59 -22.47 32.03 19.46
N GLN A 60 -21.98 31.21 20.40
CA GLN A 60 -20.65 31.35 21.00
C GLN A 60 -19.55 30.51 20.29
N GLY A 61 -19.74 30.22 18.99
CA GLY A 61 -18.75 29.56 18.12
C GLY A 61 -18.58 28.04 18.32
N PHE A 62 -19.13 27.44 19.38
CA PHE A 62 -18.98 26.01 19.66
C PHE A 62 -19.57 25.14 18.52
N PRO A 63 -18.78 24.24 17.90
CA PRO A 63 -19.27 23.38 16.83
C PRO A 63 -20.16 22.24 17.37
N MET A 64 -21.18 21.90 16.59
CA MET A 64 -22.07 20.75 16.83
C MET A 64 -21.33 19.41 16.72
N LYS A 65 -21.83 18.38 17.41
CA LYS A 65 -21.20 17.05 17.42
C LYS A 65 -22.22 15.91 17.26
N GLN A 66 -22.11 15.16 16.16
CA GLN A 66 -22.87 13.93 15.92
C GLN A 66 -22.84 12.98 17.14
N GLY A 67 -24.01 12.44 17.49
CA GLY A 67 -24.16 11.47 18.59
C GLY A 67 -24.32 12.09 19.98
N VAL A 68 -24.21 13.41 20.13
CA VAL A 68 -24.56 14.11 21.37
C VAL A 68 -26.05 14.49 21.29
N LEU A 69 -26.93 13.64 21.81
CA LEU A 69 -28.40 13.76 21.66
C LEU A 69 -29.05 14.85 22.54
N THR A 70 -28.41 16.02 22.64
CA THR A 70 -28.94 17.22 23.28
C THR A 70 -29.12 18.33 22.23
N ASN A 71 -29.92 19.33 22.57
CA ASN A 71 -29.80 20.67 21.97
C ASN A 71 -28.60 21.40 22.62
N THR A 72 -28.58 21.52 23.96
CA THR A 72 -27.56 22.22 24.76
C THR A 72 -26.12 21.68 24.61
N ARG A 73 -25.14 22.38 25.19
CA ARG A 73 -23.71 22.04 25.11
C ARG A 73 -23.26 21.09 26.23
N VAL A 74 -22.38 20.15 25.92
CA VAL A 74 -21.88 19.12 26.85
C VAL A 74 -20.34 19.10 26.89
N ARG A 75 -19.74 18.86 28.07
CA ARG A 75 -18.27 18.79 28.28
C ARG A 75 -17.70 17.37 28.19
N LEU A 76 -17.33 16.94 26.99
CA LEU A 76 -16.85 15.57 26.69
C LEU A 76 -15.33 15.44 26.70
N LEU A 77 -14.81 14.29 27.14
CA LEU A 77 -13.38 13.95 27.16
C LEU A 77 -12.91 13.37 25.81
N LEU A 78 -12.49 14.25 24.90
CA LEU A 78 -12.15 13.90 23.52
C LEU A 78 -10.72 13.35 23.39
N LYS A 79 -10.55 12.25 22.63
CA LYS A 79 -9.27 11.65 22.21
C LYS A 79 -9.00 11.90 20.71
N LYS A 80 -7.82 11.50 20.22
CA LYS A 80 -7.48 11.48 18.78
C LYS A 80 -8.57 10.80 17.95
N GLY A 81 -8.99 11.42 16.85
CA GLY A 81 -9.95 10.86 15.88
C GLY A 81 -11.40 11.31 16.06
N HIS A 82 -11.77 11.91 17.20
CA HIS A 82 -13.10 12.53 17.34
C HIS A 82 -13.17 13.91 16.67
N SER A 83 -14.33 14.24 16.11
CA SER A 83 -14.67 15.61 15.70
C SER A 83 -14.54 16.63 16.86
N CYS A 84 -14.33 17.89 16.50
CA CYS A 84 -14.17 19.06 17.39
C CYS A 84 -12.87 19.10 18.23
N TYR A 85 -11.93 18.17 18.02
CA TYR A 85 -10.64 18.17 18.70
C TYR A 85 -9.49 17.61 17.84
N ARG A 86 -8.31 18.23 17.99
CA ARG A 86 -7.03 17.73 17.47
C ARG A 86 -6.04 17.74 18.64
N PRO A 87 -5.52 16.58 19.08
CA PRO A 87 -4.49 16.53 20.12
C PRO A 87 -3.17 17.13 19.62
N ARG A 88 -2.37 17.65 20.56
CA ARG A 88 -1.01 18.15 20.33
C ARG A 88 0.03 17.09 20.67
N ARG A 89 -0.18 16.30 21.74
CA ARG A 89 0.67 15.16 22.12
C ARG A 89 0.01 13.82 21.77
N THR A 90 0.80 12.77 21.58
CA THR A 90 0.30 11.39 21.44
C THR A 90 -0.31 10.92 22.76
N GLY A 91 -1.45 10.22 22.68
CA GLY A 91 -2.20 9.78 23.87
C GLY A 91 -3.08 10.87 24.53
N GLU A 92 -2.89 12.16 24.18
CA GLU A 92 -3.61 13.27 24.80
C GLU A 92 -5.15 13.12 24.68
N ARG A 93 -5.83 13.30 25.82
CA ARG A 93 -7.28 13.43 25.93
C ARG A 93 -7.58 14.78 26.60
N LYS A 94 -8.56 15.54 26.09
CA LYS A 94 -8.94 16.84 26.69
C LYS A 94 -10.45 16.96 26.85
N ARG A 95 -10.93 17.33 28.04
CA ARG A 95 -12.34 17.74 28.22
C ARG A 95 -12.58 19.05 27.46
N LYS A 96 -13.57 19.06 26.57
CA LYS A 96 -14.00 20.23 25.80
C LYS A 96 -15.53 20.32 25.78
N SER A 97 -16.06 21.54 25.87
CA SER A 97 -17.44 21.84 25.53
C SER A 97 -17.66 21.67 24.03
N VAL A 98 -18.74 21.02 23.64
CA VAL A 98 -19.24 20.91 22.26
C VAL A 98 -20.74 21.16 22.26
N ARG A 99 -21.28 21.67 21.15
CA ARG A 99 -22.73 21.79 20.96
C ARG A 99 -23.32 20.41 20.65
N GLY A 100 -24.55 20.16 21.10
CA GLY A 100 -25.31 18.95 20.77
C GLY A 100 -25.57 18.78 19.27
N CYS A 101 -26.22 17.69 18.89
CA CYS A 101 -26.57 17.40 17.49
C CYS A 101 -28.00 17.81 17.11
N ILE A 102 -28.82 18.27 18.06
CA ILE A 102 -30.17 18.78 17.80
C ILE A 102 -30.07 20.28 17.44
N VAL A 103 -30.77 20.68 16.38
CA VAL A 103 -30.82 22.06 15.87
C VAL A 103 -31.84 22.90 16.63
N ASP A 104 -31.52 24.18 16.86
CA ASP A 104 -32.17 25.08 17.83
C ASP A 104 -31.83 26.54 17.46
N GLN A 105 -32.67 27.49 17.89
CA GLN A 105 -32.53 28.95 17.72
C GLN A 105 -31.19 29.51 18.26
N ASN A 106 -30.46 28.76 19.09
CA ASN A 106 -29.16 29.17 19.65
C ASN A 106 -27.94 28.87 18.75
N LEU A 107 -28.16 28.45 17.51
CA LEU A 107 -27.12 28.43 16.47
C LEU A 107 -26.96 29.82 15.83
N SER A 108 -25.73 30.14 15.43
CA SER A 108 -25.43 31.33 14.60
C SER A 108 -25.36 30.95 13.12
N ALA A 109 -24.77 29.79 12.82
CA ALA A 109 -24.68 29.25 11.47
C ALA A 109 -24.99 27.75 11.43
N LEU A 110 -25.86 27.35 10.50
CA LEU A 110 -26.16 25.95 10.18
C LEU A 110 -25.43 25.57 8.88
N ALA A 111 -24.82 24.39 8.82
CA ALA A 111 -24.13 23.88 7.65
C ALA A 111 -24.99 22.82 6.95
N LEU A 112 -25.27 23.05 5.66
CA LEU A 112 -26.21 22.24 4.87
C LEU A 112 -25.52 21.70 3.61
N ILE A 113 -25.94 20.50 3.19
CA ILE A 113 -25.49 19.84 1.96
C ILE A 113 -26.71 19.58 1.07
N ILE A 114 -26.68 20.03 -0.18
CA ILE A 114 -27.67 19.64 -1.18
C ILE A 114 -27.48 18.15 -1.50
N VAL A 115 -28.53 17.34 -1.27
CA VAL A 115 -28.60 15.91 -1.63
C VAL A 115 -29.34 15.71 -2.95
N ARG A 116 -30.44 16.45 -3.15
CA ARG A 116 -31.19 16.50 -4.41
C ARG A 116 -31.31 17.95 -4.86
N LYS A 117 -31.02 18.20 -6.14
CA LYS A 117 -31.27 19.50 -6.80
C LYS A 117 -32.77 19.60 -7.12
N GLY A 118 -33.39 20.74 -6.86
CA GLY A 118 -34.74 21.06 -7.29
C GLY A 118 -34.81 21.56 -8.74
N GLU A 119 -35.95 22.17 -9.08
CA GLU A 119 -36.30 22.60 -10.44
C GLU A 119 -35.47 23.82 -10.91
N LYS A 120 -35.46 24.89 -10.09
CA LYS A 120 -34.75 26.15 -10.40
C LYS A 120 -33.26 26.05 -10.05
N ASP A 121 -32.41 26.82 -10.73
CA ASP A 121 -31.01 27.00 -10.33
C ASP A 121 -30.84 28.15 -9.33
N ILE A 122 -29.93 27.96 -8.39
CA ILE A 122 -29.59 28.91 -7.33
C ILE A 122 -28.25 29.56 -7.67
N GLU A 123 -28.28 30.87 -7.91
CA GLU A 123 -27.13 31.67 -8.35
C GLU A 123 -25.89 31.42 -7.50
N GLY A 124 -24.74 31.15 -8.14
CA GLY A 124 -23.47 30.96 -7.42
C GLY A 124 -23.37 29.68 -6.60
N LEU A 125 -24.36 28.78 -6.65
CA LEU A 125 -24.36 27.51 -5.92
C LEU A 125 -24.59 26.27 -6.82
N THR A 126 -25.56 26.31 -7.73
CA THR A 126 -25.84 25.19 -8.64
C THR A 126 -25.49 25.48 -10.09
N ASP A 127 -25.58 26.75 -10.50
CA ASP A 127 -25.06 27.29 -11.76
C ASP A 127 -23.51 27.13 -11.86
N THR A 128 -22.77 27.63 -10.86
CA THR A 128 -21.30 27.70 -10.96
C THR A 128 -20.60 26.36 -10.74
N GLN A 129 -19.79 25.92 -11.71
CA GLN A 129 -19.03 24.66 -11.62
C GLN A 129 -17.57 24.86 -11.17
N VAL A 130 -17.20 24.34 -9.98
CA VAL A 130 -15.86 24.47 -9.39
C VAL A 130 -14.98 23.26 -9.72
N LEU A 131 -14.25 23.35 -10.83
CA LEU A 131 -13.44 22.24 -11.35
C LEU A 131 -12.36 21.72 -10.36
N ARG A 132 -12.23 20.39 -10.27
CA ARG A 132 -11.31 19.70 -9.35
C ARG A 132 -9.84 19.84 -9.76
N ARG A 133 -9.19 20.91 -9.27
CA ARG A 133 -7.77 21.30 -9.50
C ARG A 133 -6.69 20.20 -9.34
N LEU A 134 -6.94 19.09 -8.64
CA LEU A 134 -5.93 18.05 -8.35
C LEU A 134 -6.35 16.66 -8.84
N GLY A 135 -5.65 16.17 -9.86
CA GLY A 135 -5.80 14.80 -10.37
C GLY A 135 -5.11 13.71 -9.52
N PRO A 136 -5.31 12.42 -9.88
CA PRO A 136 -4.81 11.28 -9.11
C PRO A 136 -3.28 11.17 -9.10
N LYS A 137 -2.70 10.96 -7.91
CA LYS A 137 -1.24 10.81 -7.70
C LYS A 137 -0.74 9.36 -7.67
N ARG A 138 -1.61 8.37 -7.42
CA ARG A 138 -1.23 6.94 -7.31
C ARG A 138 -1.40 6.26 -8.67
N ALA A 139 -0.45 5.44 -9.10
CA ALA A 139 -0.49 4.74 -10.40
C ALA A 139 -1.85 4.07 -10.69
N ASN A 140 -2.34 3.22 -9.78
CA ASN A 140 -3.64 2.54 -9.95
C ASN A 140 -4.85 3.50 -9.96
N ASN A 141 -4.74 4.70 -9.38
CA ASN A 141 -5.80 5.71 -9.45
C ASN A 141 -5.77 6.51 -10.76
N ILE A 142 -4.60 6.62 -11.41
CA ILE A 142 -4.49 7.15 -12.78
C ILE A 142 -5.13 6.15 -13.75
N ARG A 143 -4.81 4.85 -13.62
CA ARG A 143 -5.43 3.79 -14.43
C ARG A 143 -6.94 3.78 -14.33
N LYS A 144 -7.50 3.86 -13.11
CA LYS A 144 -8.95 3.96 -12.88
C LYS A 144 -9.61 5.23 -13.42
N LEU A 145 -8.88 6.30 -13.70
CA LEU A 145 -9.44 7.55 -14.26
C LEU A 145 -9.52 7.52 -15.79
N TYR A 146 -8.60 6.80 -16.43
CA TYR A 146 -8.48 6.71 -17.90
C TYR A 146 -8.76 5.29 -18.43
N ASN A 147 -9.42 4.45 -17.61
CA ASN A 147 -9.76 3.06 -17.88
C ASN A 147 -8.61 2.17 -18.40
N LEU A 148 -7.37 2.52 -18.05
CA LEU A 148 -6.15 1.87 -18.55
C LEU A 148 -5.97 0.45 -18.00
N THR A 149 -5.33 -0.40 -18.81
CA THR A 149 -4.89 -1.75 -18.47
C THR A 149 -3.76 -1.74 -17.43
N LYS A 150 -3.27 -2.93 -17.05
CA LYS A 150 -2.15 -3.07 -16.13
C LYS A 150 -0.79 -2.91 -16.84
N GLU A 151 -0.80 -2.88 -18.16
CA GLU A 151 0.35 -2.92 -19.04
C GLU A 151 0.74 -1.49 -19.49
N ASP A 152 -0.23 -0.59 -19.65
CA ASP A 152 -0.05 0.82 -20.07
C ASP A 152 0.84 1.68 -19.14
N ASP A 153 1.70 2.54 -19.72
CA ASP A 153 2.50 3.50 -18.93
C ASP A 153 1.70 4.74 -18.50
N VAL A 154 1.29 4.72 -17.23
CA VAL A 154 0.63 5.82 -16.51
C VAL A 154 1.40 7.15 -16.49
N ARG A 155 2.66 7.21 -16.95
CA ARG A 155 3.43 8.47 -17.08
C ARG A 155 2.85 9.45 -18.10
N GLN A 156 2.30 8.95 -19.20
CA GLN A 156 1.76 9.80 -20.26
C GLN A 156 0.46 10.48 -19.78
N PHE A 157 -0.41 9.70 -19.15
CA PHE A 157 -1.73 10.08 -18.64
C PHE A 157 -1.72 10.87 -17.31
N VAL A 158 -0.61 11.54 -16.97
CA VAL A 158 -0.54 12.37 -15.75
C VAL A 158 -1.13 13.76 -16.03
N VAL A 159 -2.23 14.10 -15.36
CA VAL A 159 -2.82 15.45 -15.37
C VAL A 159 -1.78 16.49 -14.96
N LYS A 160 -1.39 17.37 -15.88
CA LYS A 160 -0.41 18.45 -15.67
C LYS A 160 -1.16 19.77 -15.42
N ARG A 161 -1.00 20.36 -14.23
CA ARG A 161 -1.64 21.65 -13.92
C ARG A 161 -0.87 22.80 -14.59
N PRO A 162 -1.50 23.69 -15.38
CA PRO A 162 -0.89 24.96 -15.76
C PRO A 162 -0.68 25.83 -14.51
N LEU A 163 0.46 26.51 -14.43
CA LEU A 163 0.69 27.58 -13.48
C LEU A 163 0.10 28.89 -14.04
N PRO A 164 -0.32 29.84 -13.18
CA PRO A 164 -0.61 31.19 -13.65
C PRO A 164 0.60 31.74 -14.40
N ALA A 165 0.33 32.47 -15.49
CA ALA A 165 1.36 33.19 -16.21
C ALA A 165 2.09 34.15 -15.26
N LYS A 166 3.37 34.40 -15.55
CA LYS A 166 4.13 35.50 -14.96
C LYS A 166 4.65 36.33 -16.12
N GLU A 167 4.62 37.64 -16.00
CA GLU A 167 5.12 38.55 -17.04
C GLU A 167 6.56 38.20 -17.46
N GLY A 168 6.82 38.23 -18.77
CA GLY A 168 8.06 37.74 -19.42
C GLY A 168 8.32 36.22 -19.33
N LYS A 169 7.52 35.49 -18.54
CA LYS A 169 7.47 34.04 -18.27
C LYS A 169 6.75 33.17 -19.31
N LYS A 170 7.44 32.40 -20.18
CA LYS A 170 6.80 31.31 -20.96
C LYS A 170 5.91 30.42 -20.06
N PRO A 171 4.72 29.96 -20.52
CA PRO A 171 3.79 29.19 -19.70
C PRO A 171 4.42 27.90 -19.17
N ARG A 172 4.15 27.54 -17.91
CA ARG A 172 4.75 26.37 -17.24
C ARG A 172 3.68 25.47 -16.64
N HIS A 173 3.81 24.17 -16.84
CA HIS A 173 2.97 23.16 -16.21
C HIS A 173 3.73 22.47 -15.06
N LYS A 174 3.00 22.00 -14.03
CA LYS A 174 3.53 21.10 -12.99
C LYS A 174 2.75 19.79 -12.97
N ALA A 175 3.47 18.67 -12.97
CA ALA A 175 2.93 17.33 -12.79
C ALA A 175 3.21 16.79 -11.38
N PRO A 176 2.30 15.99 -10.77
CA PRO A 176 2.60 15.27 -9.54
C PRO A 176 3.57 14.11 -9.79
N LYS A 177 4.54 13.90 -8.87
CA LYS A 177 5.34 12.67 -8.84
C LYS A 177 4.44 11.47 -8.55
N ILE A 178 4.35 10.53 -9.49
CA ILE A 178 3.51 9.32 -9.39
C ILE A 178 4.00 8.45 -8.22
N GLN A 179 3.07 8.07 -7.34
CA GLN A 179 3.33 7.18 -6.21
C GLN A 179 2.88 5.75 -6.55
N ARG A 180 3.66 4.76 -6.09
CA ARG A 180 3.48 3.31 -6.38
C ARG A 180 3.62 2.91 -7.86
N LEU A 181 4.29 3.72 -8.68
CA LEU A 181 4.78 3.27 -9.99
C LEU A 181 5.87 2.19 -9.78
N ILE A 182 5.82 1.12 -10.58
CA ILE A 182 6.90 0.13 -10.66
C ILE A 182 7.99 0.71 -11.57
N THR A 183 9.21 0.83 -11.07
CA THR A 183 10.36 1.36 -11.81
C THR A 183 11.52 0.36 -11.80
N PRO A 184 12.51 0.46 -12.72
CA PRO A 184 13.69 -0.41 -12.73
C PRO A 184 14.40 -0.45 -11.37
N VAL A 185 14.49 0.68 -10.66
CA VAL A 185 15.07 0.76 -9.30
C VAL A 185 14.28 -0.05 -8.27
N VAL A 186 12.95 -0.12 -8.37
CA VAL A 186 12.12 -0.99 -7.51
C VAL A 186 12.36 -2.46 -7.81
N LEU A 187 12.50 -2.82 -9.09
CA LEU A 187 12.81 -4.19 -9.52
C LEU A 187 14.22 -4.61 -9.09
N GLN A 188 15.22 -3.73 -9.25
CA GLN A 188 16.60 -3.91 -8.78
C GLN A 188 16.64 -4.12 -7.26
N ARG A 189 15.94 -3.29 -6.48
CA ARG A 189 15.83 -3.43 -5.02
C ARG A 189 15.14 -4.74 -4.61
N LYS A 190 14.16 -5.23 -5.39
CA LYS A 190 13.54 -6.56 -5.19
C LYS A 190 14.54 -7.69 -5.47
N ARG A 191 15.25 -7.65 -6.61
CA ARG A 191 16.31 -8.62 -6.98
C ARG A 191 17.42 -8.66 -5.92
N HIS A 192 17.94 -7.51 -5.51
CA HIS A 192 18.98 -7.39 -4.48
C HIS A 192 18.55 -7.98 -3.12
N ARG A 193 17.31 -7.73 -2.67
CA ARG A 193 16.77 -8.32 -1.44
C ARG A 193 16.70 -9.85 -1.51
N LEU A 194 16.40 -10.42 -2.68
CA LEU A 194 16.37 -11.87 -2.89
C LEU A 194 17.80 -12.45 -2.94
N LEU A 195 18.75 -11.76 -3.56
CA LEU A 195 20.18 -12.14 -3.55
C LEU A 195 20.76 -12.14 -2.12
N ILE A 196 20.43 -11.15 -1.28
CA ILE A 196 20.84 -11.15 0.13
C ILE A 196 20.26 -12.36 0.88
N LYS A 197 19.01 -12.76 0.61
CA LYS A 197 18.42 -13.97 1.20
C LYS A 197 19.15 -15.24 0.75
N LYS A 198 19.51 -15.35 -0.54
CA LYS A 198 20.31 -16.46 -1.08
C LYS A 198 21.68 -16.54 -0.41
N ARG A 199 22.46 -15.45 -0.42
CA ARG A 199 23.79 -15.38 0.20
C ARG A 199 23.81 -15.78 1.68
N ARG A 200 22.78 -15.39 2.45
CA ARG A 200 22.61 -15.79 3.87
C ARG A 200 22.20 -17.26 4.09
N SER A 201 21.86 -17.98 3.02
CA SER A 201 21.59 -19.41 3.02
C SER A 201 22.82 -20.18 2.52
N GLU A 202 23.47 -19.66 1.48
CA GLU A 202 24.74 -20.15 0.92
C GLU A 202 25.84 -20.09 1.99
N SER A 203 26.12 -18.92 2.57
CA SER A 203 27.15 -18.74 3.62
C SER A 203 26.90 -19.55 4.90
N ARG A 204 25.63 -19.90 5.18
CA ARG A 204 25.27 -20.76 6.32
C ARG A 204 25.63 -22.21 6.02
N ARG A 205 25.26 -22.69 4.82
CA ARG A 205 25.56 -24.04 4.36
C ARG A 205 27.07 -24.27 4.19
N GLU A 206 27.79 -23.23 3.78
CA GLU A 206 29.25 -23.22 3.68
C GLU A 206 29.88 -23.33 5.07
N ALA A 207 29.49 -22.48 6.03
CA ALA A 207 29.98 -22.55 7.41
C ALA A 207 29.59 -23.87 8.13
N GLU A 208 28.41 -24.42 7.85
CA GLU A 208 27.97 -25.73 8.34
C GLU A 208 28.85 -26.87 7.77
N ALA A 209 29.11 -26.86 6.46
CA ALA A 209 29.99 -27.83 5.82
C ALA A 209 31.45 -27.72 6.29
N GLU A 210 31.95 -26.51 6.51
CA GLU A 210 33.26 -26.24 7.10
C GLU A 210 33.35 -26.75 8.54
N TYR A 211 32.36 -26.44 9.37
CA TYR A 211 32.28 -26.94 10.74
C TYR A 211 32.24 -28.47 10.79
N ILE A 212 31.47 -29.12 9.90
CA ILE A 212 31.43 -30.59 9.77
C ILE A 212 32.80 -31.17 9.40
N ARG A 213 33.55 -30.53 8.47
CA ARG A 213 34.93 -30.95 8.13
C ARG A 213 35.86 -30.84 9.33
N ILE A 214 35.83 -29.73 10.07
CA ILE A 214 36.64 -29.52 11.28
C ILE A 214 36.30 -30.56 12.35
N LEU A 215 35.01 -30.84 12.56
CA LEU A 215 34.51 -31.82 13.53
C LEU A 215 34.96 -33.25 13.16
N ALA A 216 34.90 -33.62 11.87
CA ALA A 216 35.41 -34.89 11.38
C ALA A 216 36.93 -35.05 11.59
N LEU A 217 37.71 -33.98 11.33
CA LEU A 217 39.15 -33.97 11.55
C LEU A 217 39.50 -34.10 13.04
N ARG A 218 38.81 -33.36 13.93
CA ARG A 218 38.97 -33.49 15.39
C ARG A 218 38.64 -34.90 15.88
N ARG A 219 37.53 -35.50 15.43
CA ARG A 219 37.17 -36.90 15.74
C ARG A 219 38.23 -37.90 15.25
N ARG A 220 38.91 -37.65 14.13
CA ARG A 220 40.02 -38.49 13.64
C ARG A 220 41.25 -38.36 14.55
N GLN A 221 41.64 -37.13 14.91
CA GLN A 221 42.74 -36.87 15.84
C GLN A 221 42.48 -37.48 17.23
N GLU A 222 41.25 -37.34 17.75
CA GLU A 222 40.84 -37.93 19.03
C GLU A 222 40.90 -39.45 19.02
N LYS A 223 40.41 -40.12 17.95
CA LYS A 223 40.55 -41.57 17.77
C LYS A 223 42.02 -42.01 17.75
N VAL A 224 42.91 -41.25 17.09
CA VAL A 224 44.35 -41.53 17.09
C VAL A 224 44.96 -41.35 18.48
N ARG A 225 44.65 -40.24 19.18
CA ARG A 225 45.12 -40.00 20.56
C ARG A 225 44.63 -41.07 21.54
N ARG A 226 43.38 -41.51 21.41
CA ARG A 226 42.81 -42.63 22.20
C ARG A 226 43.50 -43.95 21.87
N ARG A 227 43.75 -44.27 20.60
CA ARG A 227 44.49 -45.48 20.19
C ARG A 227 45.93 -45.46 20.73
N SER A 228 46.62 -44.32 20.64
CA SER A 228 47.97 -44.14 21.19
C SER A 228 48.00 -44.36 22.71
N ARG A 229 47.08 -43.74 23.48
CA ARG A 229 46.97 -43.93 24.93
C ARG A 229 46.60 -45.38 25.31
N LEU A 230 45.79 -46.05 24.50
CA LEU A 230 45.47 -47.48 24.70
C LEU A 230 46.64 -48.41 24.35
N SER A 231 47.51 -48.02 23.39
CA SER A 231 48.77 -48.72 23.16
C SER A 231 49.67 -48.54 24.38
N SER A 232 50.01 -47.32 24.78
CA SER A 232 50.95 -47.11 25.89
C SER A 232 50.46 -47.71 27.22
N MET A 233 49.15 -47.78 27.47
CA MET A 233 48.56 -48.52 28.59
C MET A 233 48.59 -50.05 28.45
N ARG A 234 48.60 -50.59 27.23
CA ARG A 234 48.80 -52.03 26.97
C ARG A 234 50.28 -52.40 27.07
N ASP A 235 51.14 -51.56 26.51
CA ASP A 235 52.59 -51.73 26.46
C ASP A 235 53.14 -51.69 27.89
N SER A 236 52.76 -50.70 28.71
CA SER A 236 53.14 -50.65 30.13
C SER A 236 52.56 -51.80 30.97
N ARG A 237 51.38 -52.30 30.63
CA ARG A 237 50.79 -53.48 31.28
C ARG A 237 51.51 -54.78 30.89
N SER A 238 52.12 -54.84 29.71
CA SER A 238 52.93 -55.98 29.24
C SER A 238 54.38 -55.97 29.78
N SER A 239 54.89 -54.82 30.21
CA SER A 239 56.12 -54.74 31.02
C SER A 239 55.89 -55.03 32.52
N LEU A 240 54.63 -54.99 32.98
CA LEU A 240 54.26 -55.34 34.37
C LEU A 240 53.87 -56.82 34.54
N THR A 241 53.57 -57.55 33.46
CA THR A 241 53.52 -59.03 33.50
C THR A 241 54.94 -59.57 33.54
N SER A 242 55.27 -60.33 34.57
CA SER A 242 56.61 -60.84 34.82
C SER A 242 56.99 -61.96 33.84
N GLU A 243 58.29 -62.25 33.73
CA GLU A 243 58.77 -63.41 32.94
C GLU A 243 58.29 -64.77 33.51
N LYS A 244 57.84 -64.83 34.77
CA LYS A 244 57.21 -66.04 35.33
C LYS A 244 55.87 -66.33 34.65
N ASP A 245 55.00 -65.32 34.56
CA ASP A 245 53.66 -65.44 33.97
C ASP A 245 53.72 -65.90 32.50
N LYS A 246 54.72 -65.41 31.76
CA LYS A 246 54.98 -65.82 30.36
C LYS A 246 55.43 -67.27 30.26
N LYS A 247 56.28 -67.75 31.18
CA LYS A 247 56.73 -69.15 31.22
C LYS A 247 55.57 -70.11 31.49
N GLU A 248 54.68 -69.79 32.43
CA GLU A 248 53.53 -70.65 32.76
C GLU A 248 52.53 -70.76 31.59
N LEU A 249 52.16 -69.63 30.97
CA LEU A 249 51.30 -69.64 29.78
C LEU A 249 51.92 -70.35 28.56
N ALA A 250 53.24 -70.26 28.40
CA ALA A 250 53.96 -71.00 27.36
C ALA A 250 54.04 -72.51 27.66
N ALA A 251 54.23 -72.89 28.93
CA ALA A 251 54.25 -74.29 29.36
C ALA A 251 52.87 -74.96 29.20
N ALA A 252 51.79 -74.25 29.57
CA ALA A 252 50.41 -74.71 29.36
C ALA A 252 50.15 -75.02 27.87
N LYS A 253 50.46 -74.08 26.97
CA LYS A 253 50.30 -74.28 25.52
C LYS A 253 51.21 -75.37 24.94
N LYS A 254 52.42 -75.56 25.47
CA LYS A 254 53.27 -76.70 25.07
C LYS A 254 52.69 -78.06 25.51
N LYS A 255 52.14 -78.17 26.72
CA LYS A 255 51.45 -79.41 27.16
C LYS A 255 50.24 -79.73 26.28
N GLU A 256 49.41 -78.73 25.98
CA GLU A 256 48.22 -78.90 25.12
C GLU A 256 48.60 -79.30 23.67
N ALA A 257 49.71 -78.77 23.14
CA ALA A 257 50.20 -79.09 21.81
C ALA A 257 50.91 -80.46 21.72
N ALA A 258 51.50 -80.95 22.82
CA ALA A 258 52.12 -82.27 22.89
C ALA A 258 51.06 -83.39 22.85
N ALA A 259 50.04 -83.30 23.71
CA ALA A 259 48.96 -84.28 23.80
C ALA A 259 48.22 -84.50 22.45
N LYS A 260 48.14 -83.47 21.62
CA LYS A 260 47.48 -83.53 20.29
C LYS A 260 48.35 -84.17 19.19
N LYS A 261 49.66 -84.37 19.40
CA LYS A 261 50.58 -85.00 18.43
C LYS A 261 50.79 -86.50 18.60
N GLU A 262 50.52 -87.04 19.79
CA GLU A 262 50.71 -88.48 20.06
C GLU A 262 49.49 -89.30 19.60
N ALA A 263 48.29 -88.72 19.68
CA ALA A 263 47.03 -89.34 19.24
C ALA A 263 46.82 -89.41 17.71
N THR A 264 47.74 -88.87 16.90
CA THR A 264 47.53 -88.65 15.44
C THR A 264 48.53 -89.39 14.55
N LYS A 265 49.07 -90.53 15.02
CA LYS A 265 50.05 -91.35 14.27
C LYS A 265 49.77 -92.86 14.23
N LYS A 266 48.53 -93.29 14.51
CA LYS A 266 48.04 -94.63 14.18
C LYS A 266 46.90 -94.55 13.17
N GLU A 267 46.95 -95.49 12.22
CA GLU A 267 45.91 -95.85 11.26
C GLU A 267 45.43 -94.79 10.26
N GLY A 268 45.17 -95.25 9.04
CA GLY A 268 44.62 -94.46 7.95
C GLY A 268 44.22 -95.36 6.79
N GLY A 269 43.29 -94.89 5.95
CA GLY A 269 42.88 -95.56 4.73
C GLY A 269 41.58 -96.38 4.83
N ALA A 270 40.44 -95.71 4.66
CA ALA A 270 39.27 -96.26 3.99
C ALA A 270 38.24 -95.15 3.64
N ALA A 271 37.55 -95.35 2.53
CA ALA A 271 36.29 -94.74 2.12
C ALA A 271 35.44 -95.89 1.49
N PRO A 272 34.12 -95.79 1.22
CA PRO A 272 33.35 -94.54 1.06
C PRO A 272 31.85 -94.56 1.52
N LYS A 273 31.17 -93.42 1.26
CA LYS A 273 29.77 -93.28 0.77
C LYS A 273 28.51 -93.41 1.68
N ASP A 274 27.52 -92.62 1.22
CA ASP A 274 26.06 -92.78 1.17
C ASP A 274 25.07 -92.46 2.35
N VAL A 275 24.36 -91.33 2.16
CA VAL A 275 22.87 -91.15 2.16
C VAL A 275 22.08 -91.07 3.51
N ALA A 276 20.89 -90.45 3.44
CA ALA A 276 19.70 -90.63 4.33
C ALA A 276 19.22 -89.55 5.36
N THR A 277 18.95 -88.31 4.89
CA THR A 277 17.64 -87.58 5.08
C THR A 277 17.00 -87.19 6.45
N LYS A 278 16.25 -86.07 6.42
CA LYS A 278 15.07 -85.67 7.27
C LYS A 278 15.38 -85.16 8.72
N LYS A 279 14.60 -84.23 9.34
CA LYS A 279 13.40 -83.44 8.92
C LYS A 279 13.16 -82.17 9.79
N ALA A 280 12.70 -81.07 9.15
CA ALA A 280 11.80 -80.00 9.66
C ALA A 280 12.18 -79.20 10.96
N ALA A 281 11.57 -78.06 11.33
CA ALA A 281 10.46 -77.24 10.78
C ALA A 281 10.81 -75.73 10.91
N VAL A 282 10.72 -74.87 9.88
CA VAL A 282 9.53 -74.11 9.38
C VAL A 282 9.01 -73.00 10.32
N GLY A 283 9.07 -71.72 9.86
CA GLY A 283 8.54 -70.55 10.57
C GLY A 283 8.52 -69.24 9.75
N LYS A 284 7.36 -68.94 9.14
CA LYS A 284 6.91 -67.66 8.52
C LYS A 284 7.11 -66.41 9.42
N LYS A 285 7.04 -65.13 9.00
CA LYS A 285 7.14 -64.37 7.71
C LYS A 285 6.93 -62.86 8.04
N ASP A 286 6.80 -62.00 7.02
CA ASP A 286 6.15 -60.65 7.01
C ASP A 286 6.93 -59.43 7.58
N ALA A 287 6.68 -58.17 7.18
CA ALA A 287 6.18 -57.61 5.89
C ALA A 287 6.43 -56.07 5.81
N ALA A 288 6.30 -55.49 4.60
CA ALA A 288 6.35 -54.05 4.26
C ALA A 288 7.71 -53.32 4.46
N GLY A 289 8.13 -52.34 3.64
CA GLY A 289 7.51 -51.71 2.46
C GLY A 289 6.97 -50.30 2.77
N LYS A 290 7.21 -49.26 1.96
CA LYS A 290 8.03 -49.13 0.74
C LYS A 290 8.47 -47.65 0.58
N LYS A 291 9.47 -47.38 -0.27
CA LYS A 291 9.80 -46.01 -0.76
C LYS A 291 8.95 -45.70 -2.00
N ASP A 292 8.66 -44.42 -2.24
CA ASP A 292 8.27 -43.93 -3.57
C ASP A 292 9.01 -42.63 -3.94
N ALA A 293 9.22 -42.46 -5.24
CA ALA A 293 9.85 -41.29 -5.87
C ALA A 293 9.30 -41.12 -7.28
N ALA A 294 9.04 -39.88 -7.71
CA ALA A 294 8.52 -39.59 -9.05
C ALA A 294 8.99 -38.20 -9.54
N ALA A 295 9.17 -38.06 -10.86
CA ALA A 295 9.52 -36.78 -11.49
C ALA A 295 9.10 -36.74 -12.97
N LYS A 296 8.42 -35.66 -13.39
CA LYS A 296 8.17 -35.24 -14.80
C LYS A 296 7.28 -36.22 -15.63
N LYS A 297 6.57 -35.81 -16.70
CA LYS A 297 6.48 -34.53 -17.46
C LYS A 297 5.14 -34.46 -18.25
N ASP A 298 4.71 -33.23 -18.60
CA ASP A 298 4.00 -32.76 -19.81
C ASP A 298 2.71 -33.41 -20.42
N ALA A 299 1.66 -32.57 -20.49
CA ALA A 299 0.93 -32.11 -21.72
C ALA A 299 -0.43 -32.71 -22.21
N ALA A 300 -1.29 -31.75 -22.62
CA ALA A 300 -2.40 -31.78 -23.62
C ALA A 300 -3.75 -32.49 -23.34
N GLY A 301 -4.86 -31.92 -23.86
CA GLY A 301 -6.14 -32.65 -24.08
C GLY A 301 -7.48 -31.89 -23.85
N LYS A 302 -8.10 -31.37 -24.92
CA LYS A 302 -9.38 -30.61 -25.02
C LYS A 302 -10.70 -31.17 -24.38
N LYS A 303 -11.57 -30.22 -23.97
CA LYS A 303 -13.05 -30.07 -24.23
C LYS A 303 -14.16 -30.91 -23.53
N ASP A 304 -15.05 -30.14 -22.87
CA ASP A 304 -16.52 -29.98 -23.07
C ASP A 304 -17.62 -31.00 -22.62
N VAL A 305 -18.37 -30.56 -21.59
CA VAL A 305 -19.85 -30.28 -21.58
C VAL A 305 -20.91 -31.39 -21.32
N LYS A 306 -21.84 -31.04 -20.40
CA LYS A 306 -23.24 -31.51 -20.14
C LYS A 306 -23.54 -32.92 -19.57
N LYS A 307 -24.21 -32.92 -18.41
CA LYS A 307 -25.68 -33.03 -18.22
C LYS A 307 -26.02 -32.82 -16.72
N ASP A 308 -27.28 -32.73 -16.27
CA ASP A 308 -28.36 -31.76 -16.56
C ASP A 308 -29.52 -31.99 -15.54
N ALA A 309 -30.43 -31.02 -15.39
CA ALA A 309 -31.77 -31.13 -14.77
C ALA A 309 -31.96 -31.40 -13.24
N LYS A 310 -33.13 -31.15 -12.61
CA LYS A 310 -34.18 -30.09 -12.75
C LYS A 310 -35.31 -30.24 -11.68
N LYS A 311 -35.69 -29.16 -10.97
CA LYS A 311 -37.04 -28.93 -10.37
C LYS A 311 -37.18 -27.43 -10.01
N VAL A 312 -37.83 -26.56 -10.80
CA VAL A 312 -39.27 -26.35 -11.12
C VAL A 312 -39.97 -25.37 -10.15
N GLU A 313 -40.80 -24.48 -10.71
CA GLU A 313 -41.26 -23.21 -10.14
C GLU A 313 -42.69 -23.27 -9.55
N LYS A 314 -43.14 -22.16 -8.93
CA LYS A 314 -44.56 -21.72 -9.03
C LYS A 314 -44.77 -20.21 -8.75
N LYS A 315 -45.24 -19.45 -9.74
CA LYS A 315 -46.08 -18.24 -9.57
C LYS A 315 -46.79 -17.88 -10.91
N PRO A 316 -48.09 -17.55 -10.92
CA PRO A 316 -48.86 -17.32 -12.17
C PRO A 316 -48.97 -15.83 -12.59
N ALA A 317 -49.45 -15.62 -13.82
CA ALA A 317 -49.94 -14.36 -14.39
C ALA A 317 -51.48 -14.20 -14.11
N GLY A 318 -52.22 -13.14 -14.50
CA GLY A 318 -51.91 -11.87 -15.16
C GLY A 318 -53.16 -11.25 -15.84
N ALA A 319 -53.09 -9.98 -16.28
CA ALA A 319 -54.05 -9.24 -17.15
C ALA A 319 -53.37 -7.92 -17.59
N THR A 320 -53.19 -7.49 -18.87
CA THR A 320 -54.10 -7.18 -20.02
C THR A 320 -54.94 -5.89 -19.86
N GLY A 321 -54.91 -4.89 -20.76
CA GLY A 321 -54.01 -4.66 -21.94
C GLY A 321 -54.55 -3.61 -22.96
N GLY A 322 -53.73 -3.24 -23.97
CA GLY A 322 -54.13 -2.48 -25.18
C GLY A 322 -53.87 -0.95 -25.17
N LYS A 323 -53.79 -0.22 -26.31
CA LYS A 323 -53.83 -0.64 -27.75
C LYS A 323 -53.41 0.50 -28.72
N LYS A 324 -52.56 0.21 -29.74
CA LYS A 324 -52.38 0.89 -31.07
C LYS A 324 -51.96 2.40 -31.10
N GLU A 325 -51.49 3.00 -32.22
CA GLU A 325 -51.38 2.56 -33.64
C GLU A 325 -49.95 2.79 -34.26
N ALA A 326 -49.79 3.48 -35.41
CA ALA A 326 -48.56 3.53 -36.25
C ALA A 326 -48.43 4.82 -37.14
N ASP A 327 -47.80 4.71 -38.33
CA ASP A 327 -47.71 5.67 -39.47
C ASP A 327 -46.88 6.98 -39.30
N ALA A 328 -46.37 7.66 -40.35
CA ALA A 328 -45.87 7.28 -41.69
C ALA A 328 -45.05 8.45 -42.31
N LYS A 329 -44.44 8.30 -43.51
CA LYS A 329 -43.57 9.30 -44.17
C LYS A 329 -43.75 9.32 -45.71
N PRO A 330 -43.70 10.51 -46.36
CA PRO A 330 -42.91 10.72 -47.59
C PRO A 330 -42.18 12.10 -47.63
N GLU A 331 -40.90 12.23 -48.03
CA GLU A 331 -40.38 12.65 -49.37
C GLU A 331 -40.30 14.19 -49.62
N ALA A 332 -39.73 14.73 -50.71
CA ALA A 332 -38.33 14.69 -51.19
C ALA A 332 -38.10 15.64 -52.41
N LYS A 333 -36.99 16.42 -52.47
CA LYS A 333 -36.32 17.02 -53.68
C LYS A 333 -35.20 18.02 -53.28
N LYS A 334 -34.34 18.54 -54.19
CA LYS A 334 -33.18 17.90 -54.87
C LYS A 334 -32.18 18.98 -55.40
N GLY A 335 -30.89 18.67 -55.57
CA GLY A 335 -29.82 19.54 -56.14
C GLY A 335 -28.86 20.15 -55.10
N GLY A 336 -27.57 20.45 -55.34
CA GLY A 336 -26.72 20.38 -56.56
C GLY A 336 -26.32 21.78 -57.06
N GLU A 337 -25.06 22.15 -57.35
CA GLU A 337 -23.77 21.42 -57.29
C GLU A 337 -22.52 22.35 -57.16
N LYS A 338 -21.33 21.73 -56.95
CA LYS A 338 -19.91 22.17 -57.00
C LYS A 338 -19.47 23.66 -57.23
N LYS A 339 -18.60 24.11 -56.29
CA LYS A 339 -17.24 24.73 -56.45
C LYS A 339 -16.86 25.56 -57.71
N ALA A 340 -16.34 26.79 -57.48
CA ALA A 340 -15.06 27.30 -58.03
C ALA A 340 -14.55 28.54 -57.25
N ALA A 341 -13.30 28.98 -57.48
CA ALA A 341 -12.72 30.24 -56.98
C ALA A 341 -11.61 30.73 -57.93
N PRO A 342 -11.29 32.05 -57.98
CA PRO A 342 -9.89 32.44 -57.81
C PRO A 342 -9.59 33.80 -57.11
N LYS A 343 -8.28 33.92 -56.85
CA LYS A 343 -7.34 35.04 -56.54
C LYS A 343 -7.46 36.32 -57.44
N THR A 344 -6.81 37.50 -57.24
CA THR A 344 -5.97 38.16 -56.17
C THR A 344 -5.64 39.64 -56.51
N GLU A 345 -5.55 40.52 -55.49
CA GLU A 345 -4.55 41.60 -55.18
C GLU A 345 -4.92 42.16 -53.76
N GLY A 346 -4.52 43.30 -53.15
CA GLY A 346 -3.55 44.40 -53.39
C GLY A 346 -3.86 45.56 -52.42
N LYS A 347 -2.99 46.52 -52.05
CA LYS A 347 -1.53 46.71 -52.28
C LYS A 347 -0.89 47.37 -51.02
N LYS A 348 -0.27 48.57 -51.07
CA LYS A 348 0.20 49.36 -49.88
C LYS A 348 0.44 50.85 -50.18
N THR A 349 0.10 51.74 -49.23
CA THR A 349 0.70 53.04 -48.79
C THR A 349 -0.33 53.69 -47.82
N ALA A 350 -0.14 54.73 -47.00
CA ALA A 350 0.93 55.46 -46.28
C ALA A 350 0.18 56.61 -45.50
N ALA A 351 0.81 57.38 -44.60
CA ALA A 351 0.19 58.52 -43.86
C ALA A 351 1.02 59.83 -44.09
N PRO A 352 0.59 61.07 -43.69
CA PRO A 352 0.59 61.51 -42.26
C PRO A 352 -0.32 62.72 -41.85
N SER A 353 -0.29 63.10 -40.54
CA SER A 353 -0.39 64.49 -39.98
C SER A 353 -1.75 65.26 -40.09
N ASP A 354 -2.12 66.26 -39.26
CA ASP A 354 -1.55 66.86 -38.03
C ASP A 354 -2.59 67.67 -37.18
N LYS A 355 -2.10 68.30 -36.09
CA LYS A 355 -2.59 69.46 -35.31
C LYS A 355 -3.50 69.25 -34.08
N LYS A 356 -3.31 70.22 -33.16
CA LYS A 356 -3.72 70.29 -31.75
C LYS A 356 -3.74 71.78 -31.34
N PRO A 357 -4.32 72.16 -30.19
CA PRO A 357 -3.54 72.98 -29.24
C PRO A 357 -3.63 72.50 -27.78
N ALA A 358 -2.95 73.23 -26.89
CA ALA A 358 -2.90 73.03 -25.44
C ALA A 358 -3.50 74.29 -24.73
N LYS A 359 -3.38 74.58 -23.42
CA LYS A 359 -2.27 74.31 -22.49
C LYS A 359 -2.61 74.65 -21.03
N ASP A 360 -1.74 74.18 -20.13
CA ASP A 360 -1.29 74.78 -18.85
C ASP A 360 -1.44 73.97 -17.54
N ALA A 361 -0.53 74.29 -16.61
CA ALA A 361 -0.15 73.57 -15.37
C ALA A 361 0.60 74.59 -14.43
N PRO A 362 1.17 74.28 -13.23
CA PRO A 362 1.85 73.05 -12.77
C PRO A 362 1.15 72.41 -11.52
N ALA A 363 1.70 71.95 -10.37
CA ALA A 363 3.05 71.93 -9.77
C ALA A 363 3.23 70.92 -8.60
N ALA A 364 4.38 71.03 -7.91
CA ALA A 364 4.65 70.69 -6.50
C ALA A 364 4.53 69.23 -5.97
N LYS A 365 5.42 68.37 -6.46
CA LYS A 365 6.22 67.35 -5.74
C LYS A 365 5.93 67.05 -4.23
N LYS A 366 5.91 65.75 -3.89
CA LYS A 366 6.71 65.15 -2.79
C LYS A 366 7.03 63.67 -3.10
N GLU A 367 8.23 63.21 -2.77
CA GLU A 367 8.75 61.88 -3.15
C GLU A 367 9.51 61.21 -1.98
N ALA A 368 9.71 59.89 -2.11
CA ALA A 368 10.70 59.03 -1.43
C ALA A 368 10.32 58.44 -0.05
N PRO A 369 10.96 57.32 0.39
CA PRO A 369 11.83 56.39 -0.34
C PRO A 369 11.39 54.91 -0.31
N LYS A 370 11.98 54.10 -1.21
CA LYS A 370 11.86 52.63 -1.24
C LYS A 370 12.80 52.00 -0.19
N ARG A 371 12.36 50.98 0.55
CA ARG A 371 13.27 50.15 1.38
C ARG A 371 13.85 48.98 0.58
N LYS A 372 15.16 48.75 0.72
CA LYS A 372 15.89 47.52 0.35
C LYS A 372 16.45 46.86 1.63
N PRO A 373 16.87 45.58 1.58
CA PRO A 373 17.29 44.84 2.78
C PRO A 373 18.73 45.14 3.19
N GLU A 374 18.99 45.20 4.49
CA GLU A 374 20.34 45.26 5.07
C GLU A 374 20.90 43.88 5.43
N ALA A 375 22.23 43.84 5.61
CA ALA A 375 22.99 42.67 6.03
C ALA A 375 23.44 42.81 7.50
N ALA A 376 23.99 41.74 8.08
CA ALA A 376 24.38 41.69 9.48
C ALA A 376 25.72 42.42 9.78
N PRO A 377 25.89 42.98 11.00
CA PRO A 377 27.19 43.39 11.51
C PRO A 377 28.07 42.18 11.88
N LYS A 378 29.39 42.42 12.00
CA LYS A 378 30.40 41.49 12.54
C LYS A 378 31.10 42.12 13.75
N GLY A 379 31.70 41.27 14.57
CA GLY A 379 32.69 41.65 15.59
C GLY A 379 32.14 41.64 17.02
N GLU A 380 32.91 41.26 18.05
CA GLU A 380 34.17 40.48 18.03
C GLU A 380 34.38 39.81 19.42
N ALA A 381 35.58 39.26 19.71
CA ALA A 381 35.96 38.49 20.91
C ALA A 381 35.24 37.11 21.04
N SER A 382 35.89 35.96 20.77
CA SER A 382 36.99 35.26 21.49
C SER A 382 36.45 34.23 22.53
N ALA A 383 37.08 33.08 22.79
CA ALA A 383 37.98 32.26 21.96
C ALA A 383 37.94 30.79 22.44
N ALA A 384 37.75 29.81 21.54
CA ALA A 384 37.96 28.38 21.86
C ALA A 384 37.91 27.43 20.62
N LYS A 385 39.07 27.22 19.95
CA LYS A 385 39.56 25.94 19.36
C LYS A 385 40.54 26.19 18.20
N LYS A 386 41.80 25.78 18.39
CA LYS A 386 42.80 25.59 17.34
C LYS A 386 43.35 24.16 17.41
N GLU A 387 44.02 23.73 16.34
CA GLU A 387 44.77 22.47 16.20
C GLU A 387 44.18 21.17 16.82
N LYS A 388 43.45 20.40 15.98
CA LYS A 388 43.55 18.94 15.98
C LYS A 388 44.44 18.52 14.82
N LYS A 389 45.70 18.17 15.06
CA LYS A 389 46.60 17.61 14.02
C LYS A 389 47.60 16.62 14.62
N GLN A 390 48.10 15.73 13.77
CA GLN A 390 49.09 14.68 14.01
C GLN A 390 48.59 13.44 14.77
N GLN A 391 49.32 12.34 14.57
CA GLN A 391 49.00 10.95 14.93
C GLN A 391 50.18 10.35 15.74
N PRO A 392 50.05 9.17 16.36
CA PRO A 392 50.93 8.74 17.46
C PRO A 392 52.30 8.23 17.00
N PRO A 393 53.21 7.93 17.95
CA PRO A 393 53.58 6.52 18.07
C PRO A 393 53.91 5.99 19.49
N LYS A 394 53.76 4.66 19.63
CA LYS A 394 54.54 3.70 20.46
C LYS A 394 54.43 3.69 22.00
N LYS A 395 54.05 2.49 22.49
CA LYS A 395 54.66 1.69 23.57
C LYS A 395 55.07 2.38 24.89
N LYS A 396 54.42 1.99 25.98
CA LYS A 396 54.75 0.71 26.64
C LYS A 396 53.48 -0.03 27.01
#